data_AF-A0A178X752-F1
#
_entry.id   AF-A0A178X752-F1
#
_cell.length_a   1.000
_cell.length_b   1.000
_cell.length_c   1.000
_cell.angle_alpha   90.00
_cell.angle_beta   90.00
_cell.angle_gamma   90.00
#
_symmetry.space_group_name_H-M   'P 1'
#
loop_
_entity.id
_entity.type
_entity.pdbx_description
1 polymer ?
#
loop_
_entity_poly.entity_id
_entity_poly.type
_entity_poly.pdbx_seq_one_letter_code
_entity_poly.pdbx_strand_id
1 'polypeptide(L)'
;MTRVQMLFEEEAPWMDLRVDACEPPRRLAVSATDESGAWRMEVRLESRGAATELQLVHHLDSADTIPDAGPGWEHYLDLLTAAPAGTPRPDFADRHPAMPPACTELAGKFS
;
A
#
# COMPACT_ATOMS: atom_id res chain seq x y z
N MET A 1 14.63 8.79 -12.17
CA MET A 1 13.36 8.18 -11.74
C MET A 1 13.39 6.71 -12.08
N THR A 2 12.83 5.89 -11.21
CA THR A 2 12.55 4.48 -11.47
C THR A 2 11.09 4.36 -11.85
N ARG A 3 10.73 3.37 -12.67
CA ARG A 3 9.32 3.10 -12.99
C ARG A 3 8.90 1.80 -12.34
N VAL A 4 7.68 1.78 -11.80
CA VAL A 4 7.04 0.55 -11.34
C VAL A 4 5.73 0.37 -12.09
N GLN A 5 5.28 -0.87 -12.14
CA GLN A 5 4.02 -1.22 -12.80
C GLN A 5 3.04 -1.77 -11.75
N MET A 6 1.83 -1.22 -11.72
CA MET A 6 0.77 -1.62 -10.80
C MET A 6 0.01 -2.81 -11.38
N LEU A 7 0.64 -3.99 -11.34
CA LEU A 7 0.18 -5.20 -12.05
C LEU A 7 -1.22 -5.70 -11.68
N PHE A 8 -1.77 -5.25 -10.56
CA PHE A 8 -3.07 -5.69 -10.03
C PHE A 8 -4.14 -4.61 -10.14
N GLU A 9 -3.87 -3.55 -10.89
CA GLU A 9 -4.84 -2.52 -11.27
C GLU A 9 -5.28 -2.70 -12.72
N GLU A 10 -6.43 -2.11 -13.07
CA GLU A 10 -6.90 -2.09 -14.46
C GLU A 10 -5.85 -1.44 -15.37
N GLU A 11 -5.60 -2.02 -16.54
CA GLU A 11 -4.57 -1.61 -17.51
C GLU A 11 -3.10 -1.73 -17.04
N ALA A 12 -2.86 -2.15 -15.80
CA ALA A 12 -1.54 -2.30 -15.20
C ALA A 12 -0.63 -1.08 -15.47
N PRO A 13 -1.01 0.11 -15.00
CA PRO A 13 -0.35 1.36 -15.36
C PRO A 13 1.09 1.39 -14.86
N TRP A 14 1.92 2.10 -15.61
CA TRP A 14 3.27 2.43 -15.18
C TRP A 14 3.28 3.77 -14.48
N MET A 15 3.93 3.84 -13.33
CA MET A 15 4.10 5.08 -12.57
C MET A 15 5.58 5.38 -12.35
N ASP A 16 5.91 6.68 -12.40
CA ASP A 16 7.23 7.17 -12.03
C ASP A 16 7.34 7.24 -10.51
N LEU A 17 8.47 6.73 -10.01
CA LEU A 17 8.74 6.58 -8.60
C LEU A 17 10.17 7.04 -8.29
N ARG A 18 10.31 7.75 -7.18
CA ARG A 18 11.58 8.19 -6.64
C ARG A 18 11.87 7.38 -5.38
N VAL A 19 13.08 6.84 -5.28
CA VAL A 19 13.59 6.26 -4.04
C VAL A 19 14.18 7.37 -3.19
N ASP A 20 13.58 7.63 -2.03
CA ASP A 20 14.03 8.68 -1.11
C ASP A 20 14.98 8.14 -0.05
N ALA A 21 14.79 6.88 0.37
CA ALA A 21 15.73 6.17 1.23
C ALA A 21 15.72 4.66 0.92
N CYS A 22 16.89 4.04 0.99
CA CYS A 22 17.05 2.60 0.88
C CYS A 22 18.09 2.16 1.91
N GLU A 23 17.63 1.51 2.99
CA GLU A 23 18.44 1.11 4.13
C GLU A 23 18.25 -0.40 4.36
N PRO A 24 18.94 -1.26 3.59
CA PRO A 24 18.74 -2.70 3.68
C PRO A 24 19.16 -3.27 5.06
N PRO A 25 18.44 -4.26 5.62
CA PRO A 25 17.17 -4.83 5.15
C PRO A 25 15.94 -4.17 5.80
N ARG A 26 16.05 -2.95 6.34
CA ARG A 26 15.12 -2.40 7.33
C ARG A 26 14.09 -1.44 6.75
N ARG A 27 14.44 -0.68 5.72
CA ARG A 27 13.58 0.42 5.25
C ARG A 27 13.75 0.73 3.78
N LEU A 28 12.62 0.94 3.11
CA LEU A 28 12.52 1.55 1.80
C LEU A 28 11.52 2.71 1.90
N ALA A 29 11.93 3.91 1.55
CA ALA A 29 11.04 5.08 1.46
C ALA A 29 11.01 5.57 0.02
N VAL A 30 9.80 5.83 -0.47
CA VAL A 30 9.56 6.21 -1.85
C VAL A 30 8.52 7.32 -1.96
N SER A 31 8.59 8.05 -3.07
CA SER A 31 7.60 9.05 -3.42
C SER A 31 7.28 9.05 -4.91
N ALA A 32 6.05 9.43 -5.23
CA ALA A 32 5.65 9.83 -6.57
C ALA A 32 4.93 11.18 -6.51
N THR A 33 4.85 11.84 -7.64
CA THR A 33 4.01 13.02 -7.80
C THR A 33 3.30 12.89 -9.12
N ASP A 34 1.97 12.97 -9.07
CA ASP A 34 1.11 12.95 -10.23
C ASP A 34 0.11 14.12 -10.18
N GLU A 35 -0.87 14.11 -11.08
CA GLU A 35 -1.91 15.13 -11.16
C GLU A 35 -2.78 15.21 -9.89
N SER A 36 -2.83 14.14 -9.09
CA SER A 36 -3.60 14.03 -7.85
C SER A 36 -2.80 14.42 -6.60
N GLY A 37 -1.49 14.65 -6.71
CA GLY A 37 -0.65 15.21 -5.65
C GLY A 37 0.61 14.40 -5.35
N ALA A 38 1.16 14.62 -4.14
CA ALA A 38 2.38 13.96 -3.70
C ALA A 38 2.05 12.69 -2.90
N TRP A 39 2.45 11.55 -3.44
CA TRP A 39 2.32 10.25 -2.81
C TRP A 39 3.62 9.89 -2.10
N ARG A 40 3.57 9.61 -0.79
CA ARG A 40 4.75 9.35 0.04
C ARG A 40 4.56 8.09 0.86
N MET A 41 5.45 7.12 0.70
CA MET A 41 5.31 5.81 1.34
C MET A 41 6.59 5.27 1.92
N GLU A 42 6.44 4.41 2.92
CA GLU A 42 7.51 3.64 3.51
C GLU A 42 7.11 2.17 3.69
N VAL A 43 8.07 1.29 3.43
CA VAL A 43 8.05 -0.10 3.88
C VAL A 43 9.11 -0.24 4.96
N ARG A 44 8.71 -0.67 6.16
CA ARG A 44 9.61 -0.92 7.29
C ARG A 44 9.53 -2.38 7.68
N LEU A 45 10.69 -2.99 7.87
CA LEU A 45 10.82 -4.40 8.22
C LEU A 45 11.46 -4.56 9.60
N GLU A 46 10.78 -5.29 10.48
CA GLU A 46 11.30 -5.66 11.79
C GLU A 46 11.28 -7.18 11.97
N SER A 47 12.38 -7.74 12.47
CA SER A 47 12.39 -9.15 12.87
C SER A 47 11.59 -9.33 14.15
N ARG A 48 10.66 -10.29 14.13
CA ARG A 48 9.84 -10.73 15.26
C ARG A 48 10.05 -12.22 15.46
N GLY A 49 11.20 -12.58 16.04
CA GLY A 49 11.58 -13.98 16.23
C GLY A 49 11.76 -14.69 14.88
N ALA A 50 10.94 -15.71 14.62
CA ALA A 50 10.96 -16.45 13.36
C ALA A 50 10.19 -15.76 12.22
N ALA A 51 9.45 -14.68 12.50
CA ALA A 51 8.68 -13.93 11.53
C ALA A 51 9.29 -12.56 11.24
N THR A 52 8.82 -11.93 10.16
CA THR A 52 9.11 -10.53 9.83
C THR A 52 7.81 -9.75 9.90
N GLU A 53 7.80 -8.68 10.68
CA GLU A 53 6.76 -7.67 10.65
C GLU A 53 7.06 -6.69 9.53
N LEU A 54 6.08 -6.49 8.65
CA LEU A 54 6.11 -5.48 7.61
C LEU A 54 5.10 -4.38 7.96
N GLN A 55 5.58 -3.15 8.06
CA GLN A 55 4.74 -1.98 8.20
C GLN A 55 4.77 -1.21 6.89
N LEU A 56 3.60 -1.10 6.25
CA LEU A 56 3.38 -0.24 5.09
C LEU A 56 2.79 1.08 5.61
N VAL A 57 3.49 2.18 5.39
CA VAL A 57 3.07 3.51 5.84
C VAL A 57 2.81 4.38 4.62
N HIS A 58 1.61 4.92 4.50
CA HIS A 58 1.27 5.96 3.53
C HIS A 58 1.07 7.28 4.27
N HIS A 59 1.92 8.27 3.98
CA HIS A 59 1.84 9.61 4.55
C HIS A 59 0.82 10.44 3.78
N LEU A 60 -0.38 10.54 4.34
CA LEU A 60 -1.49 11.27 3.75
C LEU A 60 -1.49 12.74 4.18
N ASP A 61 -1.73 13.65 3.23
CA ASP A 61 -1.91 15.07 3.50
C ASP A 61 -3.35 15.40 3.95
N SER A 62 -4.32 14.51 3.67
CA SER A 62 -5.70 14.59 4.14
C SER A 62 -6.26 13.21 4.48
N ALA A 63 -7.04 13.13 5.57
CA ALA A 63 -7.78 11.94 5.96
C ALA A 63 -8.89 11.56 4.96
N ASP A 64 -9.34 12.49 4.11
CA ASP A 64 -10.37 12.24 3.10
C ASP A 64 -9.94 11.21 2.04
N THR A 65 -8.64 10.96 1.93
CA THR A 65 -8.06 9.98 0.99
C THR A 65 -8.03 8.56 1.54
N ILE A 66 -8.30 8.37 2.83
CA ILE A 66 -8.29 7.06 3.50
C ILE A 66 -9.30 6.07 2.88
N PRO A 67 -10.55 6.46 2.56
CA PRO A 67 -11.54 5.57 1.94
C PRO A 67 -11.12 5.01 0.58
N ASP A 68 -10.37 5.79 -0.20
CA ASP A 68 -9.94 5.41 -1.55
C ASP A 68 -8.62 4.62 -1.51
N ALA A 69 -7.64 5.08 -0.73
CA ALA A 69 -6.32 4.47 -0.67
C ALA A 69 -6.27 3.19 0.19
N GLY A 70 -7.06 3.14 1.27
CA GLY A 70 -7.03 2.04 2.24
C GLY A 70 -7.30 0.67 1.60
N PRO A 71 -8.42 0.49 0.86
CA PRO A 71 -8.76 -0.80 0.26
C PRO A 71 -7.71 -1.29 -0.74
N GLY A 72 -7.10 -0.39 -1.52
CA GLY A 72 -6.03 -0.73 -2.45
C GLY A 72 -4.81 -1.32 -1.73
N TRP A 73 -4.33 -0.65 -0.68
CA TRP A 73 -3.17 -1.13 0.07
C TRP A 73 -3.40 -2.46 0.76
N GLU A 74 -4.58 -2.63 1.36
CA GLU A 74 -4.99 -3.88 1.97
C GLU A 74 -4.95 -5.03 0.95
N HIS A 75 -5.42 -4.83 -0.28
CA HIS A 75 -5.39 -5.85 -1.32
C HIS A 75 -3.95 -6.27 -1.69
N TYR A 76 -3.05 -5.30 -1.87
CA TYR A 76 -1.64 -5.59 -2.12
C TYR A 76 -0.96 -6.35 -0.97
N LEU A 77 -1.34 -6.07 0.29
CA LEU A 77 -0.82 -6.81 1.45
C LEU A 77 -1.33 -8.26 1.51
N ASP A 78 -2.57 -8.53 1.11
CA ASP A 78 -3.05 -9.91 1.00
C ASP A 78 -2.31 -10.66 -0.12
N LEU A 79 -2.10 -10.01 -1.28
CA LEU A 79 -1.33 -10.60 -2.38
C LEU A 79 0.10 -10.95 -1.95
N LEU A 80 0.74 -10.05 -1.20
CA LEU A 80 2.07 -10.28 -0.64
C LEU A 80 2.09 -11.46 0.35
N THR A 81 1.03 -11.63 1.13
CA THR A 81 0.91 -12.74 2.09
C THR A 81 0.63 -14.07 1.38
N ALA A 82 -0.14 -14.06 0.29
CA ALA A 82 -0.46 -15.24 -0.50
C ALA A 82 0.73 -15.76 -1.33
N ALA A 83 1.59 -14.87 -1.82
CA ALA A 83 2.67 -15.24 -2.73
C ALA A 83 3.69 -16.25 -2.15
N PRO A 84 4.21 -16.10 -0.91
CA PRO A 84 5.08 -17.09 -0.30
C PRO A 84 4.38 -18.40 0.07
N ALA A 85 3.08 -18.35 0.38
CA ALA A 85 2.30 -19.51 0.83
C ALA A 85 1.84 -20.41 -0.34
N GLY A 86 1.97 -19.94 -1.59
CA GLY A 86 1.48 -20.66 -2.77
C GLY A 86 -0.05 -20.79 -2.80
N THR A 87 -0.77 -19.98 -2.02
CA THR A 87 -2.23 -19.98 -1.98
C THR A 87 -2.82 -19.26 -3.20
N PRO A 88 -4.09 -19.53 -3.56
CA PRO A 88 -4.77 -18.76 -4.60
C PRO A 88 -4.70 -17.26 -4.32
N ARG A 89 -4.50 -16.47 -5.39
CA ARG A 89 -4.52 -15.01 -5.28
C ARG A 89 -5.94 -14.56 -4.86
N PRO A 90 -6.08 -13.74 -3.80
CA PRO A 90 -7.37 -13.18 -3.43
C PRO A 90 -7.89 -12.30 -4.57
N ASP A 91 -9.20 -12.37 -4.83
CA ASP A 91 -9.87 -11.41 -5.70
C ASP A 91 -10.14 -10.12 -4.92
N PHE A 92 -9.91 -8.97 -5.54
CA PHE A 92 -10.24 -7.67 -4.96
C PHE A 92 -11.74 -7.56 -4.64
N ALA A 93 -12.60 -8.10 -5.50
CA ALA A 93 -14.05 -8.05 -5.37
C ALA A 93 -14.58 -8.80 -4.14
N ASP A 94 -13.87 -9.84 -3.69
CA ASP A 94 -14.28 -10.66 -2.54
C ASP A 94 -14.17 -9.92 -1.20
N ARG A 95 -13.32 -8.88 -1.12
CA ARG A 95 -13.08 -8.09 0.10
C ARG A 95 -13.74 -6.71 0.08
N HIS A 96 -14.05 -6.21 -1.12
CA HIS A 96 -14.62 -4.88 -1.35
C HIS A 96 -15.90 -4.53 -0.56
N PRO A 97 -16.82 -5.45 -0.21
CA PRO A 97 -18.05 -5.08 0.50
C PRO A 97 -17.87 -4.58 1.94
N ALA A 98 -16.77 -4.96 2.62
CA ALA A 98 -16.59 -4.69 4.06
C ALA A 98 -15.61 -3.55 4.39
N MET A 99 -14.77 -3.13 3.43
CA MET A 99 -13.68 -2.18 3.67
C MET A 99 -14.08 -0.70 3.62
N PRO A 100 -14.92 -0.23 2.66
CA PRO A 100 -15.25 1.18 2.54
C PRO A 100 -15.90 1.79 3.80
N PRO A 101 -16.81 1.10 4.52
CA PRO A 101 -17.37 1.63 5.77
C PRO A 101 -16.32 1.82 6.86
N ALA A 102 -15.37 0.87 7.01
CA ALA A 102 -14.34 0.93 8.03
C ALA A 102 -13.32 2.05 7.76
N CYS A 103 -12.89 2.22 6.50
CA CYS A 103 -11.99 3.31 6.12
C CYS A 103 -12.67 4.68 6.26
N THR A 104 -13.96 4.78 5.94
CA THR A 104 -14.75 6.01 6.15
C THR A 104 -14.88 6.35 7.63
N GLU A 105 -15.15 5.36 8.50
CA GLU A 105 -15.16 5.58 9.95
C GLU A 105 -13.80 6.05 10.48
N LEU A 106 -12.71 5.48 9.97
CA LEU A 106 -11.36 5.88 10.33
C LEU A 106 -11.07 7.33 9.90
N ALA A 107 -11.44 7.72 8.68
CA ALA A 107 -11.29 9.09 8.21
C ALA A 107 -12.01 10.11 9.11
N GLY A 108 -13.24 9.80 9.52
CA GLY A 108 -14.03 10.65 10.41
C GLY A 108 -13.44 10.86 11.81
N LYS A 109 -12.44 10.07 12.24
CA LYS A 109 -11.73 10.27 13.51
C LYS A 109 -10.66 11.37 13.45
N PHE A 110 -10.32 11.85 12.25
CA PHE A 110 -9.30 12.86 12.01
C PHE A 110 -9.88 14.20 11.50
N SER A 111 -11.21 14.32 11.46
CA SER A 111 -11.96 15.55 11.19
C SER A 111 -12.26 16.32 12.48
#